data_AF-A0A7C4MPT4-F1
#
_entry.id   AF-A0A7C4MPT4-F1
#
_cell.length_a   1.000
_cell.length_b   1.000
_cell.length_c   1.000
_cell.angle_alpha   90.00
_cell.angle_beta   90.00
_cell.angle_gamma   90.00
#
_symmetry.space_group_name_H-M   'P 1'
#
loop_
_entity.id
_entity.type
_entity.pdbx_description
1 polymer ?
#
loop_
_entity_poly.entity_id
_entity_poly.type
_entity_poly.pdbx_seq_one_letter_code
_entity_poly.pdbx_strand_id
1 'polypeptide(L)' 'MTPDNGLQMEPSAAKRKVKFEIYGEEMLEKEVKSSGNSGRVYLPPDWVGHHVKIVRID' A
#
# COMPACT_ATOMS: atom_id res chain seq x y z
N MET A 1 46.90 -22.18 -8.28
CA MET A 1 46.07 -21.72 -9.41
C MET A 1 45.02 -22.78 -9.68
N THR A 2 43.86 -22.64 -9.04
CA THR A 2 42.53 -23.04 -9.53
C THR A 2 41.59 -22.04 -8.86
N PRO A 3 40.79 -21.29 -9.64
CA PRO A 3 39.84 -20.35 -9.06
C PRO A 3 38.47 -21.02 -8.89
N ASP A 4 37.68 -20.37 -8.03
CA ASP A 4 36.24 -20.22 -8.19
C ASP A 4 35.34 -21.42 -7.81
N ASN A 5 34.81 -21.37 -6.59
CA ASN A 5 33.44 -21.83 -6.33
C ASN A 5 32.82 -20.99 -5.21
N GLY A 6 32.61 -19.71 -5.49
CA GLY A 6 31.73 -18.86 -4.69
C GLY A 6 30.39 -18.76 -5.38
N LEU A 7 29.38 -19.50 -4.90
CA LEU A 7 27.97 -19.28 -5.23
C LEU A 7 27.61 -17.84 -4.84
N GLN A 8 27.75 -16.90 -5.77
CA GLN A 8 27.28 -15.53 -5.59
C GLN A 8 25.78 -15.52 -5.83
N MET A 9 25.08 -15.05 -4.80
CA MET A 9 23.62 -15.02 -4.67
C MET A 9 22.98 -14.25 -5.83
N GLU A 10 22.03 -14.89 -6.49
CA GLU A 10 21.04 -14.23 -7.34
C GLU A 10 20.43 -13.04 -6.58
N PRO A 11 20.39 -11.82 -7.15
CA PRO A 11 19.60 -10.75 -6.57
C PRO A 11 18.14 -11.16 -6.69
N SER A 12 17.61 -11.77 -5.62
CA SER A 12 16.18 -11.89 -5.34
C SER A 12 15.54 -10.58 -5.78
N ALA A 13 14.70 -10.66 -6.81
CA ALA A 13 14.04 -9.53 -7.44
C ALA A 13 13.48 -8.64 -6.34
N ALA A 14 14.24 -7.59 -5.99
CA ALA A 14 13.83 -6.62 -5.00
C ALA A 14 12.55 -6.04 -5.58
N LYS A 15 11.40 -6.47 -5.04
CA LYS A 15 10.08 -5.97 -5.44
C LYS A 15 10.24 -4.48 -5.58
N ARG A 16 10.07 -3.95 -6.79
CA ARG A 16 10.33 -2.53 -7.07
C ARG A 16 9.57 -1.74 -6.02
N LYS A 17 10.30 -1.08 -5.12
CA LYS A 17 9.69 -0.28 -4.07
C LYS A 17 9.04 0.89 -4.78
N VAL A 18 7.71 0.91 -4.80
CA VAL A 18 6.95 2.02 -5.34
C VAL A 18 6.75 3.02 -4.20
N LYS A 19 7.17 4.27 -4.42
CA LYS A 19 6.88 5.38 -3.51
C LYS A 19 5.66 6.11 -4.04
N PHE A 20 4.63 6.22 -3.22
CA PHE A 20 3.48 7.08 -3.48
C PHE A 20 3.58 8.31 -2.58
N GLU A 21 3.48 9.50 -3.17
CA GLU A 21 3.34 10.77 -2.45
C GLU A 21 1.95 11.32 -2.72
N ILE A 22 1.18 11.55 -1.65
CA ILE A 22 -0.19 12.05 -1.73
C ILE A 22 -0.25 13.34 -0.92
N TYR A 23 -0.69 14.41 -1.56
CA TYR A 23 -0.99 15.68 -0.89
C TYR A 23 -2.48 15.67 -0.52
N GLY A 24 -2.77 15.84 0.76
CA GLY A 24 -4.12 15.93 1.32
C GLY A 24 -4.08 16.67 2.65
N GLU A 25 -5.21 17.24 3.04
CA GLU A 25 -5.32 17.97 4.31
C GLU A 25 -5.30 17.01 5.51
N GLU A 26 -5.87 15.81 5.36
CA GLU A 26 -5.95 14.79 6.41
C GLU A 26 -5.79 13.37 5.83
N MET A 27 -5.04 12.50 6.51
CA MET A 27 -4.82 11.09 6.15
C MET A 27 -5.34 10.18 7.27
N LEU A 28 -6.22 9.25 6.93
CA LEU A 28 -6.81 8.30 7.87
C LEU A 28 -6.55 6.86 7.42
N GLU A 29 -5.99 6.05 8.32
CA GLU A 29 -5.85 4.60 8.10
C GLU A 29 -7.00 3.85 8.78
N LYS A 30 -7.71 3.03 8.00
CA LYS A 30 -8.83 2.20 8.47
C LYS A 30 -8.79 0.83 7.80
N GLU A 31 -9.14 -0.19 8.57
CA GLU A 31 -9.37 -1.53 8.06
C GLU A 31 -10.76 -1.61 7.39
N VAL A 32 -10.81 -2.23 6.21
CA VAL A 32 -12.07 -2.50 5.51
C VAL A 32 -12.84 -3.57 6.27
N LYS A 33 -14.09 -3.27 6.64
CA LYS A 33 -14.98 -4.24 7.28
C LYS A 33 -15.91 -4.90 6.27
N SER A 34 -16.28 -6.16 6.51
CA SER A 34 -17.25 -6.88 5.69
C SER A 34 -18.66 -6.32 5.87
N SER A 35 -19.54 -6.61 4.92
CA SER A 35 -20.27 -5.60 4.14
C SER A 35 -21.25 -6.25 3.17
N GLY A 36 -21.87 -7.38 3.52
CA GLY A 36 -22.56 -8.25 2.55
C GLY A 36 -21.54 -8.86 1.58
N ASN A 37 -21.72 -8.61 0.28
CA ASN A 37 -20.78 -8.98 -0.79
C ASN A 37 -19.72 -7.90 -1.08
N SER A 38 -19.61 -6.88 -0.23
CA SER A 38 -18.69 -5.74 -0.39
C SER A 38 -17.90 -5.45 0.88
N GLY A 39 -16.87 -4.63 0.78
CA GLY A 39 -16.19 -4.03 1.94
C GLY A 39 -16.69 -2.59 2.17
N ARG A 40 -16.73 -2.15 3.43
CA ARG A 40 -17.08 -0.77 3.81
C ARG A 40 -15.98 -0.14 4.66
N VAL A 41 -15.75 1.14 4.45
CA VAL A 41 -14.93 2.01 5.29
C VAL A 41 -15.81 3.17 5.73
N TYR A 42 -15.92 3.38 7.03
CA TYR A 42 -16.66 4.52 7.59
C TYR A 42 -15.70 5.70 7.71
N LEU A 43 -16.03 6.78 6.99
CA LEU A 43 -15.30 8.05 7.04
C LEU A 43 -15.89 8.95 8.14
N PRO A 44 -15.12 9.92 8.65
CA PRO A 44 -15.63 10.93 9.56
C PRO A 44 -16.88 11.64 9.01
N PRO A 45 -17.89 11.95 9.85
CA PRO A 45 -19.17 12.52 9.38
C PRO A 45 -19.03 13.93 8.78
N ASP A 46 -18.02 14.68 9.20
CA ASP A 46 -17.64 15.99 8.68
C ASP A 46 -17.13 15.94 7.23
N TRP A 47 -16.70 14.76 6.74
CA TRP A 47 -16.31 14.58 5.34
C TRP A 47 -17.50 14.38 4.39
N VAL A 48 -18.73 14.30 4.90
CA VAL A 48 -19.93 14.21 4.06
C VAL A 48 -19.99 15.41 3.11
N GLY A 49 -20.15 15.14 1.81
CA GLY A 49 -20.15 16.17 0.76
C GLY A 49 -18.77 16.55 0.22
N HIS A 50 -17.67 16.01 0.77
CA HIS A 50 -16.32 16.24 0.26
C HIS A 50 -15.92 15.19 -0.79
N HIS A 51 -15.02 15.59 -1.70
CA HIS A 51 -14.43 14.68 -2.68
C HIS A 51 -13.25 13.93 -2.04
N VAL A 52 -13.41 12.61 -1.86
CA VAL A 52 -12.40 11.76 -1.21
C VAL A 52 -11.75 10.81 -2.21
N LYS A 53 -10.45 10.55 -2.03
CA LYS A 53 -9.71 9.51 -2.75
C LYS A 53 -9.23 8.46 -1.75
N ILE A 54 -9.54 7.19 -2.03
CA ILE A 54 -9.12 6.05 -1.21
C ILE A 54 -8.04 5.31 -1.98
N VAL A 55 -6.91 5.03 -1.33
CA VAL A 55 -5.80 4.28 -1.91
C VAL A 55 -5.59 3.02 -1.08
N ARG A 56 -5.66 1.85 -1.73
CA ARG A 56 -5.29 0.57 -1.11
C ARG A 56 -3.76 0.46 -1.08
N ILE A 57 -3.19 0.05 0.05
CA ILE A 57 -1.74 0.06 0.31
C ILE A 57 -1.12 -1.33 0.50
N ASP A 58 -1.92 -2.39 0.41
CA ASP A 58 -1.53 -3.80 0.55
C ASP A 58 -1.53 -4.56 -0.78
#